data_AF-A0A7C7XT53-F1
#
_entry.id   AF-A0A7C7XT53-F1
#
_cell.length_a   1.000
_cell.length_b   1.000
_cell.length_c   1.000
_cell.angle_alpha   90.00
_cell.angle_beta   90.00
_cell.angle_gamma   90.00
#
_symmetry.space_group_name_H-M   'P 1'
#
loop_
_entity.id
_entity.type
_entity.pdbx_description
1 polymer ?
#
loop_
_entity_poly.entity_id
_entity_poly.type
_entity_poly.pdbx_seq_one_letter_code
_entity_poly.pdbx_strand_id
1 'polypeptide(L)'
;MLLTVALILVVSLLPGFALVRILDASSDTFRKLLLMPALGLLLIFGLNGLLLLLKMWSVFSVVICLLIINGLSMMQIKSTSDEGTSQWRILESAMNDNLNSLSDKEIGDEVAAQKWFQVNRVTWKSVFAFIICLSVLFIPIIQHLPFGVDWIGFSVLSGQIVQTESLNLSGTNIGYWTYPPAYPALSAFIGSVLNLDSAVAVFELGHYSLFAIMLGIWGAMDRNGAGVEAIFAMVLGLGIFAKTFDSGYPTVASQLGLVVGLLVLLRQTSVNVKHHTRAFIIAVICVALIHPTGAIYLGLLMVSHIIIGLAGKESIGDGARKILIASSILLLIAATIALLKIAPRMLDVAVFAEYGWQGGRPLLFYNGILLIFGLVAAYRLRNCIEARMLTIWISLLWLLTGIHLIEGFDKVPILSLLSYTLYSMSIHAFHIPLTVLVALWLSPTTNLRIEGGGNRVLTYGWNPYLNHKVVSTIIIAIMLAFSSGLMIMIEMSQHDELRPISDSDIELRKSLTDLPEGSIVYSENTHWGHLWDVPSHIQLTSIPTLGLVELESSIQGEVTNAIKSDDIDSLSQLAVTHAITSPRGVMQFFLAKSQYWNVMENIDSSKLWQFIPSGNQSQSNFIAIN
;
A
#
# COMPACT_ATOMS: atom_id res chain seq x y z
N MET A 1 -8.46 -16.21 -0.93
CA MET A 1 -7.28 -15.70 -1.67
C MET A 1 -7.37 -15.91 -3.18
N LEU A 2 -7.45 -17.15 -3.68
CA LEU A 2 -7.42 -17.43 -5.12
C LEU A 2 -8.56 -16.75 -5.90
N LEU A 3 -9.77 -16.69 -5.33
CA LEU A 3 -10.90 -15.98 -5.93
C LEU A 3 -10.66 -14.47 -6.01
N THR A 4 -10.08 -13.87 -4.97
CA THR A 4 -9.68 -12.45 -4.96
C THR A 4 -8.64 -12.16 -6.02
N VAL A 5 -7.60 -13.00 -6.14
CA VAL A 5 -6.60 -12.91 -7.21
C VAL A 5 -7.28 -12.97 -8.58
N ALA A 6 -8.15 -13.95 -8.80
CA ALA A 6 -8.87 -14.10 -10.07
C ALA A 6 -9.74 -12.89 -10.39
N LEU A 7 -10.54 -12.42 -9.43
CA LEU A 7 -11.39 -11.23 -9.60
C LEU A 7 -10.55 -10.01 -9.98
N ILE A 8 -9.51 -9.70 -9.19
CA ILE A 8 -8.67 -8.53 -9.45
C ILE A 8 -7.98 -8.64 -10.81
N LEU A 9 -7.45 -9.80 -11.18
CA LEU A 9 -6.86 -10.01 -12.50
C LEU A 9 -7.88 -9.78 -13.61
N VAL A 10 -9.09 -10.34 -13.50
CA VAL A 10 -10.16 -10.16 -14.50
C VAL A 10 -10.46 -8.68 -14.73
N VAL A 11 -10.52 -7.88 -13.68
CA VAL A 11 -10.87 -6.46 -13.80
C VAL A 11 -9.68 -5.56 -14.14
N SER A 12 -8.44 -6.00 -13.89
CA SER A 12 -7.22 -5.17 -13.99
C SER A 12 -6.30 -5.47 -15.17
N LEU A 13 -6.33 -6.69 -15.73
CA LEU A 13 -5.36 -7.10 -16.75
C LEU A 13 -5.41 -6.24 -18.01
N LEU A 14 -6.61 -6.00 -18.54
CA LEU A 14 -6.78 -5.27 -19.79
C LEU A 14 -6.46 -3.77 -19.67
N PRO A 15 -6.92 -3.06 -18.61
CA PRO A 15 -6.46 -1.69 -18.34
C PRO A 15 -4.96 -1.61 -18.08
N GLY A 16 -4.41 -2.58 -17.33
CA GLY A 16 -2.98 -2.71 -17.11
C GLY A 16 -2.22 -2.86 -18.42
N PHE A 17 -2.65 -3.72 -19.32
CA PHE A 17 -2.01 -3.96 -20.61
C PHE A 17 -2.05 -2.72 -21.52
N ALA A 18 -3.19 -2.03 -21.59
CA ALA A 18 -3.30 -0.77 -22.30
C ALA A 18 -2.31 0.26 -21.75
N LEU A 19 -2.16 0.35 -20.42
CA LEU A 19 -1.22 1.26 -19.79
C LEU A 19 0.24 0.87 -20.02
N VAL A 20 0.59 -0.43 -20.02
CA VAL A 20 1.94 -0.89 -20.39
C VAL A 20 2.29 -0.42 -21.80
N ARG A 21 1.39 -0.60 -22.79
CA ARG A 21 1.64 -0.17 -24.16
C ARG A 21 1.84 1.35 -24.28
N ILE A 22 1.25 2.13 -23.37
CA ILE A 22 1.42 3.59 -23.32
C ILE A 22 2.75 3.98 -22.65
N LEU A 23 3.17 3.27 -21.60
CA LEU A 23 4.32 3.62 -20.76
C LEU A 23 5.63 2.98 -21.23
N ASP A 24 5.55 1.84 -21.90
CA ASP A 24 6.70 1.03 -22.27
C ASP A 24 6.46 0.30 -23.60
N ALA A 25 6.52 1.02 -24.72
CA ALA A 25 6.40 0.45 -26.07
C ALA A 25 7.50 -0.56 -26.40
N SER A 26 8.64 -0.51 -25.70
CA SER A 26 9.74 -1.45 -25.94
C SER A 26 9.59 -2.77 -25.18
N SER A 27 8.47 -2.96 -24.46
CA SER A 27 8.18 -4.17 -23.71
C SER A 27 7.79 -5.35 -24.59
N ASP A 28 8.41 -6.49 -24.33
CA ASP A 28 7.98 -7.79 -24.83
C ASP A 28 6.86 -8.39 -23.97
N THR A 29 6.34 -9.53 -24.39
CA THR A 29 5.24 -10.22 -23.71
C THR A 29 5.57 -10.53 -22.24
N PHE A 30 6.81 -10.95 -21.95
CA PHE A 30 7.23 -11.24 -20.58
C PHE A 30 7.15 -10.00 -19.69
N ARG A 31 7.75 -8.89 -20.11
CA ARG A 31 7.71 -7.64 -19.33
C ARG A 31 6.29 -7.08 -19.21
N LYS A 32 5.47 -7.22 -20.25
CA LYS A 32 4.04 -6.87 -20.22
C LYS A 32 3.30 -7.64 -19.12
N LEU A 33 3.47 -8.97 -19.05
CA LEU A 33 2.84 -9.81 -18.02
C LEU A 33 3.25 -9.43 -16.60
N LEU A 34 4.50 -9.01 -16.40
CA LEU A 34 4.99 -8.53 -15.09
C LEU A 34 4.38 -7.17 -14.69
N LEU A 35 4.23 -6.25 -15.65
CA LEU A 35 3.76 -4.89 -15.37
C LEU A 35 2.23 -4.76 -15.26
N MET A 36 1.48 -5.57 -16.00
CA MET A 36 0.01 -5.50 -16.09
C MET A 36 -0.69 -5.51 -14.71
N PRO A 37 -0.36 -6.41 -13.76
CA PRO A 37 -1.04 -6.46 -12.47
C PRO A 37 -0.88 -5.17 -11.67
N ALA A 38 0.33 -4.61 -11.61
CA ALA A 38 0.61 -3.38 -10.86
C ALA A 38 -0.12 -2.17 -11.45
N LEU A 39 0.00 -2.01 -12.77
CA LEU A 39 -0.57 -0.87 -13.48
C LEU A 39 -2.11 -0.91 -13.50
N GLY A 40 -2.68 -2.10 -13.71
CA GLY A 40 -4.11 -2.31 -13.64
C GLY A 40 -4.68 -2.06 -12.25
N LEU A 41 -4.03 -2.62 -11.21
CA LEU A 41 -4.46 -2.44 -9.83
C LEU A 41 -4.43 -0.96 -9.40
N LEU A 42 -3.41 -0.21 -9.81
CA LEU A 42 -3.32 1.24 -9.54
C LEU A 42 -4.54 2.00 -10.10
N LEU A 43 -4.96 1.69 -11.33
CA LEU A 43 -6.12 2.33 -11.95
C LEU A 43 -7.43 1.97 -11.24
N ILE A 44 -7.57 0.71 -10.78
CA ILE A 44 -8.79 0.26 -10.09
C ILE A 44 -8.91 0.87 -8.70
N PHE A 45 -7.79 1.01 -7.98
CA PHE A 45 -7.76 1.80 -6.76
C PHE A 45 -8.20 3.24 -7.03
N GLY A 46 -7.60 3.89 -8.03
CA GLY A 46 -7.96 5.26 -8.41
C GLY A 46 -9.44 5.40 -8.75
N LEU A 47 -10.02 4.44 -9.48
CA LEU A 47 -11.44 4.42 -9.81
C LEU A 47 -12.31 4.33 -8.56
N ASN A 48 -12.07 3.34 -7.70
CA ASN A 48 -12.88 3.12 -6.50
C ASN A 48 -12.80 4.32 -5.54
N GLY A 49 -11.59 4.86 -5.33
CA GLY A 49 -11.40 6.04 -4.51
C GLY A 49 -12.11 7.27 -5.06
N LEU A 50 -12.07 7.47 -6.38
CA LEU A 50 -12.75 8.60 -7.04
C LEU A 50 -14.27 8.47 -6.94
N LEU A 51 -14.83 7.28 -7.20
CA LEU A 51 -16.27 7.04 -7.08
C LEU A 51 -16.77 7.33 -5.66
N LEU A 52 -16.04 6.91 -4.63
CA LEU A 52 -16.43 7.17 -3.25
C LEU A 52 -16.34 8.66 -2.91
N LEU A 53 -15.26 9.33 -3.31
CA LEU A 53 -15.09 10.77 -3.10
C LEU A 53 -16.20 11.59 -3.77
N LEU A 54 -16.67 11.16 -4.94
CA LEU A 54 -17.76 11.80 -5.67
C LEU A 54 -19.16 11.40 -5.18
N LYS A 55 -19.28 10.58 -4.12
CA LYS A 55 -20.55 10.03 -3.62
C LYS A 55 -21.33 9.26 -4.69
N MET A 56 -20.61 8.55 -5.55
CA MET A 56 -21.16 7.73 -6.63
C MET A 56 -20.80 6.26 -6.48
N TRP A 57 -20.19 5.86 -5.36
CA TRP A 57 -19.74 4.49 -5.15
C TRP A 57 -20.92 3.59 -4.83
N SER A 58 -21.07 2.53 -5.61
CA SER A 58 -21.87 1.35 -5.30
C SER A 58 -21.27 0.19 -6.08
N VAL A 59 -21.57 -1.06 -5.70
CA VAL A 59 -21.07 -2.23 -6.45
C VAL A 59 -21.46 -2.12 -7.93
N PHE A 60 -22.67 -1.66 -8.21
CA PHE A 60 -23.18 -1.47 -9.57
C PHE A 60 -22.41 -0.38 -10.35
N SER A 61 -22.16 0.78 -9.74
CA SER A 61 -21.44 1.86 -10.42
C SER A 61 -19.98 1.47 -10.68
N VAL A 62 -19.33 0.77 -9.76
CA VAL A 62 -17.98 0.23 -9.94
C VAL A 62 -17.95 -0.74 -11.12
N VAL A 63 -18.89 -1.68 -11.22
CA VAL A 63 -18.97 -2.62 -12.36
C VAL A 63 -19.14 -1.88 -13.69
N ILE A 64 -20.04 -0.89 -13.77
CA ILE A 64 -20.23 -0.09 -14.99
C ILE A 64 -18.93 0.62 -15.37
N CYS A 65 -18.28 1.28 -14.41
CA CYS A 65 -17.04 1.98 -14.68
C CYS A 65 -15.90 1.04 -15.09
N LEU A 66 -15.83 -0.17 -14.51
CA LEU A 66 -14.89 -1.20 -14.94
C LEU A 66 -15.15 -1.65 -16.38
N LEU A 67 -16.41 -1.85 -16.79
CA LEU A 67 -16.76 -2.16 -18.17
C LEU A 67 -16.37 -1.03 -19.13
N ILE A 68 -16.60 0.23 -18.74
CA ILE A 68 -16.19 1.41 -19.52
C ILE A 68 -14.67 1.46 -19.66
N ILE A 69 -13.92 1.32 -18.57
CA ILE A 69 -12.45 1.34 -18.60
C ILE A 69 -11.92 0.18 -19.45
N ASN A 70 -12.51 -1.01 -19.38
CA ASN A 70 -12.15 -2.13 -20.25
C ASN A 70 -12.43 -1.83 -21.72
N GLY A 71 -13.59 -1.25 -22.04
CA GLY A 71 -13.93 -0.79 -23.40
C GLY A 71 -12.97 0.25 -23.94
N LEU A 72 -12.64 1.27 -23.14
CA LEU A 72 -11.63 2.29 -23.47
C LEU A 72 -10.25 1.67 -23.66
N SER A 73 -9.89 0.69 -22.83
CA SER A 73 -8.62 -0.03 -22.94
C SER A 73 -8.54 -0.80 -24.25
N MET A 74 -9.62 -1.49 -24.64
CA MET A 74 -9.71 -2.16 -25.95
C MET A 74 -9.62 -1.17 -27.11
N MET A 75 -10.32 -0.03 -27.03
CA MET A 75 -10.24 1.02 -28.04
C MET A 75 -8.81 1.57 -28.15
N GLN A 76 -8.12 1.77 -27.03
CA GLN A 76 -6.74 2.24 -27.02
C GLN A 76 -5.76 1.21 -27.60
N ILE A 77 -5.97 -0.08 -27.30
CA ILE A 77 -5.18 -1.19 -27.86
C ILE A 77 -5.39 -1.29 -29.39
N LYS A 78 -6.59 -0.99 -29.88
CA LYS A 78 -6.92 -0.97 -31.32
C LYS A 78 -6.52 0.33 -32.02
N SER A 79 -6.70 1.51 -31.42
CA SER A 79 -6.31 2.78 -32.05
C SER A 79 -4.80 2.84 -32.30
N THR A 80 -4.03 2.24 -31.39
CA THR A 80 -2.59 2.03 -31.58
C THR A 80 -2.25 1.07 -32.73
N SER A 81 -3.19 0.28 -33.26
CA SER A 81 -2.99 -0.50 -34.50
C SER A 81 -3.22 0.30 -35.79
N ASP A 82 -3.92 1.43 -35.75
CA ASP A 82 -4.42 2.11 -36.97
C ASP A 82 -3.74 3.48 -37.27
N GLU A 83 -3.11 4.15 -36.29
CA GLU A 83 -2.43 5.45 -36.51
C GLU A 83 -0.97 5.34 -37.02
N GLY A 84 -0.70 5.74 -38.27
CA GLY A 84 0.50 5.38 -39.02
C GLY A 84 1.81 6.15 -38.84
N THR A 85 2.02 7.04 -37.84
CA THR A 85 3.18 7.97 -37.89
C THR A 85 3.88 8.33 -36.56
N SER A 86 3.51 7.74 -35.42
CA SER A 86 4.15 8.06 -34.13
C SER A 86 5.51 7.34 -33.94
N GLN A 87 6.54 8.03 -33.46
CA GLN A 87 7.82 7.43 -33.01
C GLN A 87 7.62 6.27 -32.02
N TRP A 88 6.55 6.31 -31.23
CA TRP A 88 6.18 5.27 -30.28
C TRP A 88 5.75 3.97 -30.98
N ARG A 89 5.05 4.08 -32.11
CA ARG A 89 4.64 2.94 -32.93
C ARG A 89 5.81 2.36 -33.71
N ILE A 90 6.74 3.20 -34.17
CA ILE A 90 8.00 2.76 -34.78
C ILE A 90 8.78 1.88 -33.80
N LEU A 91 8.89 2.31 -32.53
CA LEU A 91 9.53 1.53 -31.48
C LEU A 91 8.82 0.18 -31.25
N GLU A 92 7.50 0.17 -31.09
CA GLU A 92 6.74 -1.07 -30.88
C GLU A 92 6.83 -2.02 -32.09
N SER A 93 6.79 -1.47 -33.32
CA SER A 93 6.94 -2.21 -34.58
C SER A 93 8.34 -2.82 -34.72
N ALA A 94 9.39 -2.08 -34.36
CA ALA A 94 10.77 -2.53 -34.43
C ALA A 94 11.08 -3.62 -33.38
N MET A 95 10.40 -3.59 -32.23
CA MET A 95 10.45 -4.68 -31.25
C MET A 95 9.79 -5.97 -31.79
N ASN A 96 8.77 -5.86 -32.65
CA ASN A 96 8.10 -6.98 -33.31
C ASN A 96 8.75 -7.37 -34.66
N ASP A 97 10.05 -7.11 -34.82
CA ASP A 97 10.87 -7.46 -36.00
C ASP A 97 10.45 -6.85 -37.35
N ASN A 98 9.59 -5.83 -37.34
CA ASN A 98 9.22 -5.11 -38.55
C ASN A 98 10.14 -3.87 -38.74
N LEU A 99 11.32 -4.12 -39.31
CA LEU A 99 12.49 -3.23 -39.37
C LEU A 99 12.39 -2.10 -40.41
N ASN A 100 11.30 -2.03 -41.19
CA ASN A 100 11.13 -1.11 -42.31
C ASN A 100 11.12 0.40 -41.95
N SER A 101 11.33 0.77 -40.67
CA SER A 101 11.15 2.12 -40.14
C SER A 101 12.30 2.64 -39.26
N LEU A 102 13.43 1.94 -39.17
CA LEU A 102 14.60 2.37 -38.38
C LEU A 102 15.43 3.44 -39.10
N SER A 103 14.91 4.66 -39.22
CA SER A 103 15.69 5.84 -39.62
C SER A 103 16.22 6.65 -38.43
N ASP A 104 15.65 6.45 -37.25
CA ASP A 104 16.00 7.16 -36.01
C ASP A 104 17.00 6.35 -35.17
N LYS A 105 18.18 6.94 -34.92
CA LYS A 105 19.28 6.30 -34.18
C LYS A 105 18.92 6.04 -32.72
N GLU A 106 18.18 6.93 -32.05
CA GLU A 106 17.80 6.74 -30.64
C GLU A 106 16.85 5.54 -30.46
N ILE A 107 15.92 5.37 -31.41
CA ILE A 107 15.00 4.22 -31.41
C ILE A 107 15.77 2.93 -31.69
N GLY A 108 16.70 2.95 -32.65
CA GLY A 108 17.57 1.81 -32.95
C GLY A 108 18.39 1.35 -31.74
N ASP A 109 18.99 2.31 -31.02
CA ASP A 109 19.79 2.03 -29.81
C ASP A 109 18.91 1.45 -28.67
N GLU A 110 17.69 1.98 -28.47
CA GLU A 110 16.75 1.41 -27.49
C GLU A 110 16.35 -0.02 -27.88
N VAL A 111 15.96 -0.26 -29.13
CA VAL A 111 15.58 -1.62 -29.61
C VAL A 111 16.72 -2.61 -29.43
N ALA A 112 17.94 -2.23 -29.79
CA ALA A 112 19.13 -3.08 -29.65
C ALA A 112 19.38 -3.45 -28.18
N ALA A 113 19.31 -2.47 -27.26
CA ALA A 113 19.45 -2.70 -25.83
C ALA A 113 18.36 -3.64 -25.29
N GLN A 114 17.11 -3.41 -25.65
CA GLN A 114 15.99 -4.21 -25.15
C GLN A 114 16.03 -5.66 -25.66
N LYS A 115 16.32 -5.88 -26.95
CA LYS A 115 16.51 -7.24 -27.49
C LYS A 115 17.70 -7.94 -26.83
N TRP A 116 18.78 -7.21 -26.58
CA TRP A 116 19.93 -7.78 -25.87
C TRP A 116 19.57 -8.20 -24.43
N PHE A 117 18.81 -7.38 -23.67
CA PHE A 117 18.34 -7.78 -22.34
C PHE A 117 17.46 -9.03 -22.39
N GLN A 118 16.54 -9.12 -23.36
CA GLN A 118 15.63 -10.24 -23.52
C GLN A 118 16.37 -11.57 -23.73
N VAL A 119 17.37 -11.58 -24.62
CA VAL A 119 18.18 -12.78 -24.91
C VAL A 119 19.06 -13.19 -23.73
N ASN A 120 19.47 -12.23 -22.89
CA ASN A 120 20.34 -12.48 -21.75
C ASN A 120 19.59 -12.71 -20.43
N ARG A 121 18.26 -12.84 -20.44
CA ARG A 121 17.50 -13.23 -19.24
C ARG A 121 17.88 -14.63 -18.79
N VAL A 122 18.15 -14.78 -17.50
CA VAL A 122 18.56 -16.07 -16.92
C VAL A 122 17.35 -16.80 -16.35
N THR A 123 16.85 -17.80 -17.08
CA THR A 123 15.59 -18.50 -16.76
C THR A 123 15.51 -19.06 -15.34
N TRP A 124 16.57 -19.71 -14.84
CA TRP A 124 16.54 -20.30 -13.50
C TRP A 124 16.42 -19.24 -12.40
N LYS A 125 17.03 -18.06 -12.57
CA LYS A 125 16.88 -16.95 -11.61
C LYS A 125 15.43 -16.45 -11.61
N SER A 126 14.82 -16.36 -12.80
CA SER A 126 13.42 -15.96 -12.94
C SER A 126 12.46 -16.93 -12.22
N VAL A 127 12.73 -18.23 -12.23
CA VAL A 127 11.93 -19.22 -11.50
C VAL A 127 11.97 -18.93 -9.99
N PHE A 128 13.16 -18.73 -9.41
CA PHE A 128 13.27 -18.40 -7.98
C PHE A 128 12.64 -17.06 -7.62
N ALA A 129 12.84 -16.02 -8.45
CA ALA A 129 12.19 -14.74 -8.24
C ALA A 129 10.66 -14.86 -8.28
N PHE A 130 10.12 -15.68 -9.19
CA PHE A 130 8.69 -15.93 -9.26
C PHE A 130 8.17 -16.66 -8.01
N ILE A 131 8.92 -17.65 -7.49
CA ILE A 131 8.58 -18.33 -6.22
C ILE A 131 8.54 -17.33 -5.06
N ILE A 132 9.51 -16.42 -4.98
CA ILE A 132 9.54 -15.36 -3.96
C ILE A 132 8.28 -14.48 -4.09
N CYS A 133 7.97 -13.99 -5.28
CA CYS A 133 6.76 -13.19 -5.50
C CYS A 133 5.50 -13.97 -5.10
N LEU A 134 5.35 -15.22 -5.55
CA LEU A 134 4.16 -16.04 -5.30
C LEU A 134 3.96 -16.32 -3.80
N SER A 135 5.04 -16.42 -3.04
CA SER A 135 4.97 -16.75 -1.61
C SER A 135 4.19 -15.71 -0.78
N VAL A 136 4.16 -14.44 -1.21
CA VAL A 136 3.37 -13.42 -0.48
C VAL A 136 1.87 -13.67 -0.59
N LEU A 137 1.42 -14.42 -1.60
CA LEU A 137 0.02 -14.84 -1.71
C LEU A 137 -0.30 -16.08 -0.85
N PHE A 138 0.70 -16.76 -0.30
CA PHE A 138 0.52 -17.96 0.51
C PHE A 138 0.06 -17.62 1.94
N ILE A 139 0.42 -16.46 2.47
CA ILE A 139 0.11 -16.06 3.86
C ILE A 139 -1.40 -16.00 4.10
N PRO A 140 -2.23 -15.34 3.27
CA PRO A 140 -3.68 -15.34 3.47
C PRO A 140 -4.36 -16.70 3.21
N ILE A 141 -3.60 -17.73 2.80
CA ILE A 141 -4.11 -19.10 2.65
C ILE A 141 -3.95 -19.87 3.97
N ILE A 142 -2.85 -19.65 4.69
CA ILE A 142 -2.54 -20.37 5.94
C ILE A 142 -3.00 -19.62 7.20
N GLN A 143 -3.24 -18.31 7.10
CA GLN A 143 -3.66 -17.45 8.19
C GLN A 143 -5.02 -16.84 7.84
N HIS A 144 -5.91 -16.74 8.83
CA HIS A 144 -7.25 -16.20 8.61
C HIS A 144 -7.34 -14.68 8.86
N LEU A 145 -6.50 -14.14 9.75
CA LEU A 145 -6.44 -12.71 10.07
C LEU A 145 -5.01 -12.27 10.37
N PRO A 146 -4.62 -11.03 10.01
CA PRO A 146 -3.26 -10.53 10.20
C PRO A 146 -2.93 -10.20 11.68
N PHE A 147 -1.63 -10.07 11.97
CA PHE A 147 -1.12 -9.81 13.33
C PHE A 147 -1.10 -8.33 13.74
N GLY A 148 -0.95 -7.41 12.78
CA GLY A 148 -1.03 -5.97 13.05
C GLY A 148 -2.43 -5.52 13.46
N VAL A 149 -2.62 -4.24 13.77
CA VAL A 149 -3.91 -3.69 14.26
C VAL A 149 -4.66 -2.84 13.23
N ASP A 150 -3.95 -2.25 12.27
CA ASP A 150 -4.51 -1.28 11.31
C ASP A 150 -5.64 -1.89 10.46
N TRP A 151 -5.56 -3.19 10.15
CA TRP A 151 -6.59 -3.89 9.37
C TRP A 151 -7.98 -3.80 10.00
N ILE A 152 -8.10 -3.71 11.33
CA ILE A 152 -9.39 -3.66 12.02
C ILE A 152 -10.14 -2.40 11.59
N GLY A 153 -9.46 -1.25 11.62
CA GLY A 153 -10.06 0.00 11.15
C GLY A 153 -10.39 -0.02 9.67
N PHE A 154 -9.53 -0.61 8.82
CA PHE A 154 -9.85 -0.77 7.40
C PHE A 154 -11.04 -1.70 7.14
N SER A 155 -11.24 -2.71 8.00
CA SER A 155 -12.37 -3.63 7.90
C SER A 155 -13.67 -2.96 8.29
N VAL A 156 -13.66 -2.15 9.36
CA VAL A 156 -14.81 -1.31 9.74
C VAL A 156 -15.15 -0.32 8.63
N LEU A 157 -14.15 0.35 8.06
CA LEU A 157 -14.34 1.27 6.92
C LEU A 157 -14.92 0.58 5.69
N SER A 158 -14.38 -0.60 5.34
CA SER A 158 -14.87 -1.42 4.23
C SER A 158 -16.33 -1.82 4.45
N GLY A 159 -16.68 -2.34 5.63
CA GLY A 159 -18.05 -2.70 5.98
C GLY A 159 -19.00 -1.51 5.96
N GLN A 160 -18.57 -0.34 6.47
CA GLN A 160 -19.35 0.90 6.45
C GLN A 160 -19.67 1.36 5.03
N ILE A 161 -18.71 1.25 4.11
CA ILE A 161 -18.92 1.59 2.69
C ILE A 161 -19.94 0.66 2.06
N VAL A 162 -19.91 -0.65 2.37
CA VAL A 162 -20.92 -1.60 1.88
C VAL A 162 -22.33 -1.24 2.38
N GLN A 163 -22.46 -0.76 3.61
CA GLN A 163 -23.76 -0.46 4.22
C GLN A 163 -24.31 0.91 3.83
N THR A 164 -23.45 1.92 3.75
CA THR A 164 -23.87 3.33 3.66
C THR A 164 -23.39 4.04 2.39
N GLU A 165 -22.58 3.37 1.56
CA GLU A 165 -21.94 3.95 0.38
C GLU A 165 -21.12 5.23 0.69
N SER A 166 -20.74 5.39 1.96
CA SER A 166 -20.13 6.60 2.48
C SER A 166 -19.13 6.30 3.60
N LEU A 167 -18.36 7.33 3.97
CA LEU A 167 -17.47 7.34 5.12
C LEU A 167 -18.07 8.07 6.33
N ASN A 168 -19.36 8.41 6.28
CA ASN A 168 -20.05 9.08 7.38
C ASN A 168 -20.37 8.06 8.47
N LEU A 169 -20.23 8.51 9.72
CA LEU A 169 -20.68 7.77 10.89
C LEU A 169 -22.14 8.14 11.18
N SER A 170 -22.89 7.19 11.75
CA SER A 170 -24.30 7.36 12.10
C SER A 170 -24.66 6.60 13.36
N GLY A 171 -25.78 6.99 14.00
CA GLY A 171 -26.29 6.34 15.20
C GLY A 171 -25.63 6.87 16.47
N THR A 172 -25.11 5.96 17.28
CA THR A 172 -24.36 6.20 18.54
C THR A 172 -23.06 6.99 18.38
N ASN A 173 -22.57 7.09 17.14
CA ASN A 173 -21.39 7.84 16.77
C ASN A 173 -21.74 8.73 15.57
N ILE A 174 -21.63 10.05 15.71
CA ILE A 174 -21.88 11.01 14.62
C ILE A 174 -20.57 11.66 14.23
N GLY A 175 -20.31 11.74 12.93
CA GLY A 175 -19.05 12.24 12.41
C GLY A 175 -18.73 11.69 11.02
N TYR A 176 -17.47 11.75 10.63
CA TYR A 176 -17.01 11.17 9.37
C TYR A 176 -15.53 10.81 9.38
N TRP A 177 -15.17 9.83 8.55
CA TRP A 177 -13.78 9.46 8.33
C TRP A 177 -13.12 10.33 7.26
N THR A 178 -11.90 10.77 7.55
CA THR A 178 -11.04 11.57 6.66
C THR A 178 -9.97 10.73 5.95
N TYR A 179 -10.07 9.40 6.01
CA TYR A 179 -9.09 8.48 5.44
C TYR A 179 -9.15 8.46 3.89
N PRO A 180 -8.00 8.32 3.19
CA PRO A 180 -7.98 8.13 1.74
C PRO A 180 -8.86 6.95 1.28
N PRO A 181 -9.79 7.17 0.34
CA PRO A 181 -10.92 6.25 0.14
C PRO A 181 -10.59 5.00 -0.68
N ALA A 182 -9.51 4.99 -1.49
CA ALA A 182 -9.34 3.96 -2.52
C ALA A 182 -9.19 2.55 -1.96
N TYR A 183 -8.42 2.40 -0.89
CA TYR A 183 -8.16 1.09 -0.31
C TYR A 183 -9.42 0.45 0.30
N PRO A 184 -10.12 1.10 1.26
CA PRO A 184 -11.34 0.53 1.82
C PRO A 184 -12.45 0.39 0.78
N ALA A 185 -12.55 1.28 -0.21
CA ALA A 185 -13.54 1.17 -1.28
C ALA A 185 -13.32 -0.05 -2.19
N LEU A 186 -12.07 -0.33 -2.58
CA LEU A 186 -11.78 -1.53 -3.37
C LEU A 186 -11.96 -2.81 -2.54
N SER A 187 -11.60 -2.77 -1.25
CA SER A 187 -11.87 -3.87 -0.33
C SER A 187 -13.37 -4.16 -0.22
N ALA A 188 -14.20 -3.12 -0.07
CA ALA A 188 -15.65 -3.23 -0.02
C ALA A 188 -16.20 -3.88 -1.30
N PHE A 189 -15.72 -3.45 -2.47
CA PHE A 189 -16.11 -4.04 -3.75
C PHE A 189 -15.77 -5.54 -3.83
N ILE A 190 -14.54 -5.92 -3.44
CA ILE A 190 -14.10 -7.32 -3.43
C ILE A 190 -14.94 -8.14 -2.46
N GLY A 191 -15.14 -7.64 -1.24
CA GLY A 191 -15.96 -8.28 -0.20
C GLY A 191 -17.39 -8.52 -0.67
N SER A 192 -18.03 -7.51 -1.27
CA SER A 192 -19.39 -7.64 -1.79
C SER A 192 -19.51 -8.62 -2.98
N VAL A 193 -18.57 -8.59 -3.92
CA VAL A 193 -18.63 -9.45 -5.13
C VAL A 193 -18.35 -10.91 -4.80
N LEU A 194 -17.43 -11.17 -3.86
CA LEU A 194 -17.02 -12.53 -3.49
C LEU A 194 -17.73 -13.06 -2.23
N ASN A 195 -18.62 -12.26 -1.63
CA ASN A 195 -19.27 -12.56 -0.36
C ASN A 195 -18.25 -12.92 0.73
N LEU A 196 -17.20 -12.10 0.85
CA LEU A 196 -16.17 -12.23 1.87
C LEU A 196 -16.44 -11.27 3.02
N ASP A 197 -16.09 -11.71 4.22
CA ASP A 197 -15.97 -10.83 5.38
C ASP A 197 -14.96 -9.69 5.09
N SER A 198 -15.26 -8.49 5.56
CA SER A 198 -14.45 -7.29 5.28
C SER A 198 -13.00 -7.45 5.72
N ALA A 199 -12.73 -8.16 6.81
CA ALA A 199 -11.37 -8.42 7.27
C ALA A 199 -10.58 -9.29 6.29
N VAL A 200 -11.23 -10.32 5.74
CA VAL A 200 -10.64 -11.21 4.75
C VAL A 200 -10.37 -10.43 3.45
N ALA A 201 -11.32 -9.62 2.99
CA ALA A 201 -11.15 -8.80 1.80
C ALA A 201 -9.97 -7.80 1.95
N VAL A 202 -9.87 -7.13 3.10
CA VAL A 202 -8.77 -6.22 3.44
C VAL A 202 -7.43 -6.96 3.43
N PHE A 203 -7.37 -8.13 4.07
CA PHE A 203 -6.14 -8.91 4.21
C PHE A 203 -5.63 -9.43 2.86
N GLU A 204 -6.52 -10.00 2.06
CA GLU A 204 -6.20 -10.57 0.75
C GLU A 204 -5.78 -9.48 -0.25
N LEU A 205 -6.47 -8.34 -0.28
CA LEU A 205 -6.11 -7.19 -1.12
C LEU A 205 -4.72 -6.64 -0.77
N GLY A 206 -4.35 -6.68 0.50
CA GLY A 206 -3.06 -6.20 1.00
C GLY A 206 -1.90 -7.02 0.47
N HIS A 207 -2.03 -8.34 0.53
CA HIS A 207 -1.02 -9.28 0.02
C HIS A 207 -0.98 -9.29 -1.51
N TYR A 208 -2.13 -9.17 -2.18
CA TYR A 208 -2.17 -9.01 -3.63
C TYR A 208 -1.48 -7.70 -4.07
N SER A 209 -1.64 -6.61 -3.32
CA SER A 209 -0.97 -5.35 -3.62
C SER A 209 0.55 -5.49 -3.55
N LEU A 210 1.09 -6.15 -2.53
CA LEU A 210 2.52 -6.46 -2.43
C LEU A 210 2.98 -7.32 -3.62
N PHE A 211 2.27 -8.39 -3.94
CA PHE A 211 2.57 -9.25 -5.10
C PHE A 211 2.63 -8.44 -6.41
N ALA A 212 1.63 -7.61 -6.66
CA ALA A 212 1.57 -6.75 -7.83
C ALA A 212 2.76 -5.77 -7.87
N ILE A 213 3.13 -5.16 -6.74
CA ILE A 213 4.32 -4.29 -6.64
C ILE A 213 5.58 -5.06 -6.99
N MET A 214 5.79 -6.26 -6.45
CA MET A 214 6.98 -7.07 -6.73
C MET A 214 7.11 -7.38 -8.23
N LEU A 215 6.03 -7.82 -8.87
CA LEU A 215 6.02 -8.05 -10.32
C LEU A 215 6.23 -6.75 -11.10
N GLY A 216 5.60 -5.65 -10.68
CA GLY A 216 5.75 -4.34 -11.32
C GLY A 216 7.18 -3.79 -11.23
N ILE A 217 7.85 -3.93 -10.09
CA ILE A 217 9.26 -3.53 -9.91
C ILE A 217 10.18 -4.44 -10.74
N TRP A 218 9.93 -5.76 -10.77
CA TRP A 218 10.64 -6.66 -11.67
C TRP A 218 10.51 -6.19 -13.12
N GLY A 219 9.28 -5.98 -13.60
CA GLY A 219 9.02 -5.50 -14.95
C GLY A 219 9.69 -4.16 -15.25
N ALA A 220 9.58 -3.19 -14.34
CA ALA A 220 10.19 -1.86 -14.53
C ALA A 220 11.72 -1.95 -14.60
N MET A 221 12.35 -2.79 -13.78
CA MET A 221 13.80 -2.96 -13.75
C MET A 221 14.35 -3.86 -14.86
N ASP A 222 13.53 -4.75 -15.42
CA ASP A 222 13.90 -5.55 -16.59
C ASP A 222 14.25 -4.66 -17.79
N ARG A 223 13.62 -3.48 -17.92
CA ARG A 223 13.97 -2.46 -18.92
C ARG A 223 15.43 -2.01 -18.83
N ASN A 224 16.00 -1.97 -17.63
CA ASN A 224 17.40 -1.61 -17.40
C ASN A 224 18.30 -2.85 -17.29
N GLY A 225 17.78 -4.04 -17.60
CA GLY A 225 18.49 -5.31 -17.53
C GLY A 225 18.70 -5.82 -16.10
N ALA A 226 17.98 -5.32 -15.10
CA ALA A 226 18.15 -5.64 -13.67
C ALA A 226 16.87 -6.18 -13.01
N GLY A 227 15.97 -6.78 -13.81
CA GLY A 227 14.65 -7.20 -13.36
C GLY A 227 14.67 -8.24 -12.24
N VAL A 228 15.34 -9.36 -12.47
CA VAL A 228 15.39 -10.47 -11.50
C VAL A 228 16.21 -10.10 -10.27
N GLU A 229 17.30 -9.37 -10.49
CA GLU A 229 18.15 -8.83 -9.42
C GLU A 229 17.37 -7.88 -8.50
N ALA A 230 16.32 -7.21 -8.97
CA ALA A 230 15.45 -6.40 -8.12
C ALA A 230 14.65 -7.24 -7.12
N ILE A 231 14.17 -8.42 -7.50
CA ILE A 231 13.48 -9.31 -6.55
C ILE A 231 14.46 -9.84 -5.50
N PHE A 232 15.67 -10.23 -5.90
CA PHE A 232 16.70 -10.66 -4.94
C PHE A 232 17.13 -9.52 -4.01
N ALA A 233 17.34 -8.31 -4.54
CA ALA A 233 17.66 -7.14 -3.73
C ALA A 233 16.55 -6.81 -2.72
N MET A 234 15.28 -7.00 -3.11
CA MET A 234 14.14 -6.74 -2.23
C MET A 234 14.17 -7.60 -0.97
N VAL A 235 14.62 -8.85 -1.05
CA VAL A 235 14.71 -9.78 0.09
C VAL A 235 15.85 -9.44 1.06
N LEU A 236 16.81 -8.58 0.66
CA LEU A 236 17.87 -8.10 1.57
C LEU A 236 17.35 -7.14 2.64
N GLY A 237 16.11 -6.65 2.52
CA GLY A 237 15.44 -5.85 3.54
C GLY A 237 14.16 -6.54 4.03
N LEU A 238 13.73 -6.19 5.23
CA LEU A 238 12.44 -6.60 5.80
C LEU A 238 11.33 -5.61 5.49
N GLY A 239 11.67 -4.33 5.29
CA GLY A 239 10.76 -3.19 5.19
C GLY A 239 9.35 -3.46 4.67
N ILE A 240 9.12 -3.43 3.35
CA ILE A 240 7.74 -3.52 2.82
C ILE A 240 7.06 -4.85 3.17
N PHE A 241 7.81 -5.95 3.35
CA PHE A 241 7.25 -7.22 3.80
C PHE A 241 6.70 -7.07 5.21
N ALA A 242 7.51 -6.55 6.15
CA ALA A 242 7.11 -6.31 7.53
C ALA A 242 5.88 -5.40 7.60
N LYS A 243 5.80 -4.33 6.79
CA LYS A 243 4.61 -3.46 6.80
C LYS A 243 3.36 -4.15 6.26
N THR A 244 3.49 -5.05 5.29
CA THR A 244 2.36 -5.89 4.85
C THR A 244 1.92 -6.85 5.95
N PHE A 245 2.85 -7.52 6.63
CA PHE A 245 2.53 -8.40 7.76
C PHE A 245 1.86 -7.66 8.93
N ASP A 246 2.32 -6.43 9.19
CA ASP A 246 1.78 -5.52 10.21
C ASP A 246 0.51 -4.77 9.74
N SER A 247 -0.16 -5.25 8.69
CA SER A 247 -1.43 -4.69 8.18
C SER A 247 -1.41 -3.25 7.65
N GLY A 248 -0.23 -2.67 7.38
CA GLY A 248 -0.06 -1.36 6.77
C GLY A 248 -0.35 -1.32 5.26
N TYR A 249 -1.44 -1.96 4.83
CA TYR A 249 -1.73 -2.25 3.44
C TYR A 249 -1.90 -1.04 2.54
N PRO A 250 -2.62 0.04 2.94
CA PRO A 250 -2.76 1.21 2.06
C PRO A 250 -1.40 1.88 1.79
N THR A 251 -0.53 1.94 2.79
CA THR A 251 0.83 2.47 2.64
C THR A 251 1.64 1.64 1.64
N VAL A 252 1.56 0.31 1.72
CA VAL A 252 2.21 -0.59 0.75
C VAL A 252 1.59 -0.42 -0.64
N ALA A 253 0.27 -0.50 -0.78
CA ALA A 253 -0.44 -0.35 -2.06
C ALA A 253 -0.15 0.99 -2.75
N SER A 254 0.06 2.06 -1.98
CA SER A 254 0.44 3.37 -2.53
C SER A 254 1.77 3.36 -3.30
N GLN A 255 2.64 2.37 -3.06
CA GLN A 255 3.90 2.19 -3.78
C GLN A 255 3.71 1.72 -5.23
N LEU A 256 2.50 1.32 -5.65
CA LEU A 256 2.20 0.97 -7.04
C LEU A 256 2.57 2.11 -8.01
N GLY A 257 2.45 3.37 -7.58
CA GLY A 257 2.85 4.52 -8.40
C GLY A 257 4.36 4.59 -8.67
N LEU A 258 5.20 3.96 -7.84
CA LEU A 258 6.64 3.88 -8.11
C LEU A 258 6.95 3.04 -9.34
N VAL A 259 6.11 2.06 -9.70
CA VAL A 259 6.25 1.32 -10.97
C VAL A 259 6.16 2.28 -12.15
N VAL A 260 5.17 3.18 -12.13
CA VAL A 260 5.02 4.24 -13.15
C VAL A 260 6.21 5.21 -13.10
N GLY A 261 6.59 5.63 -11.90
CA GLY A 261 7.74 6.53 -11.69
C GLY A 261 9.04 5.99 -12.27
N LEU A 262 9.36 4.72 -12.03
CA LEU A 262 10.55 4.06 -12.57
C LEU A 262 10.46 3.93 -14.09
N LEU A 263 9.34 3.49 -14.65
CA LEU A 263 9.15 3.37 -16.10
C LEU A 263 9.34 4.71 -16.83
N VAL A 264 8.87 5.81 -16.24
CA VAL A 264 8.92 7.14 -16.83
C VAL A 264 10.26 7.83 -16.61
N LEU A 265 10.80 7.80 -15.39
CA LEU A 265 11.93 8.64 -14.97
C LEU A 265 13.29 7.95 -15.09
N LEU A 266 13.36 6.62 -15.11
CA LEU A 266 14.61 5.87 -15.41
C LEU A 266 14.78 5.58 -16.91
N ARG A 267 13.83 6.00 -17.75
CA ARG A 267 13.95 5.87 -19.20
C ARG A 267 15.18 6.62 -19.70
N GLN A 268 15.90 6.00 -20.63
CA GLN A 268 17.20 6.51 -21.11
C GLN A 268 17.10 7.41 -22.34
N THR A 269 16.00 7.35 -23.08
CA THR A 269 15.78 8.14 -24.30
C THR A 269 15.02 9.43 -24.00
N SER A 270 15.47 10.53 -24.61
CA SER A 270 14.94 11.91 -24.48
C SER A 270 13.61 12.16 -25.19
N VAL A 271 13.05 11.17 -25.87
CA VAL A 271 11.82 11.37 -26.65
C VAL A 271 10.68 11.80 -25.74
N ASN A 272 10.21 13.02 -26.01
CA ASN A 272 9.27 13.76 -25.21
C ASN A 272 7.84 13.26 -25.49
N VAL A 273 7.35 12.30 -24.69
CA VAL A 273 6.05 11.67 -24.93
C VAL A 273 4.98 12.31 -24.04
N LYS A 274 4.03 13.03 -24.66
CA LYS A 274 2.85 13.63 -24.00
C LYS A 274 2.09 12.64 -23.10
N HIS A 275 2.11 11.35 -23.45
CA HIS A 275 1.44 10.30 -22.68
C HIS A 275 2.13 9.96 -21.35
N HIS A 276 3.45 10.12 -21.23
CA HIS A 276 4.15 9.89 -19.96
C HIS A 276 3.75 10.92 -18.90
N THR A 277 3.61 12.19 -19.29
CA THR A 277 3.13 13.25 -18.38
C THR A 277 1.72 12.93 -17.89
N ARG A 278 0.82 12.53 -18.79
CA ARG A 278 -0.56 12.16 -18.42
C ARG A 278 -0.60 10.96 -17.49
N ALA A 279 0.13 9.90 -17.81
CA ALA A 279 0.18 8.69 -17.00
C ALA A 279 0.80 8.95 -15.62
N PHE A 280 1.83 9.79 -15.53
CA PHE A 280 2.41 10.21 -14.24
C PHE A 280 1.42 10.99 -13.39
N ILE A 281 0.69 11.96 -13.98
CA ILE A 281 -0.37 12.71 -13.28
C ILE A 281 -1.47 11.77 -12.76
N ILE A 282 -1.95 10.85 -13.61
CA ILE A 282 -2.95 9.85 -13.22
C ILE A 282 -2.42 8.99 -12.08
N ALA A 283 -1.15 8.55 -12.13
CA ALA A 283 -0.53 7.78 -11.07
C ALA A 283 -0.46 8.56 -9.75
N VAL A 284 -0.08 9.84 -9.77
CA VAL A 284 -0.07 10.70 -8.57
C VAL A 284 -1.47 10.80 -7.96
N ILE A 285 -2.51 11.01 -8.78
CA ILE A 285 -3.90 11.08 -8.31
C ILE A 285 -4.33 9.74 -7.68
N CYS A 286 -4.10 8.62 -8.38
CA CYS A 286 -4.48 7.29 -7.90
C CYS A 286 -3.77 6.98 -6.57
N VAL A 287 -2.47 7.25 -6.48
CA VAL A 287 -1.70 7.00 -5.26
C VAL A 287 -2.16 7.90 -4.12
N ALA A 288 -2.46 9.18 -4.36
CA ALA A 288 -2.98 10.08 -3.32
C ALA A 288 -4.34 9.60 -2.76
N LEU A 289 -5.17 8.96 -3.59
CA LEU A 289 -6.42 8.34 -3.16
C LEU A 289 -6.21 7.04 -2.36
N ILE A 290 -5.06 6.37 -2.50
CA ILE A 290 -4.68 5.17 -1.73
C ILE A 290 -4.05 5.57 -0.39
N HIS A 291 -2.96 6.35 -0.43
CA HIS A 291 -2.27 6.86 0.75
C HIS A 291 -1.30 8.01 0.36
N PRO A 292 -1.23 9.11 1.13
CA PRO A 292 -0.41 10.28 0.78
C PRO A 292 1.09 10.00 0.63
N THR A 293 1.63 9.01 1.34
CA THR A 293 3.07 8.68 1.31
C THR A 293 3.58 8.32 -0.09
N GLY A 294 2.82 7.55 -0.87
CA GLY A 294 3.27 7.16 -2.20
C GLY A 294 3.42 8.36 -3.14
N ALA A 295 2.54 9.37 -2.99
CA ALA A 295 2.63 10.61 -3.77
C ALA A 295 3.87 11.42 -3.39
N ILE A 296 4.22 11.46 -2.10
CA ILE A 296 5.47 12.07 -1.60
C ILE A 296 6.69 11.37 -2.25
N TYR A 297 6.72 10.04 -2.26
CA TYR A 297 7.85 9.29 -2.82
C TYR A 297 8.02 9.52 -4.31
N LEU A 298 6.92 9.47 -5.06
CA LEU A 298 6.91 9.73 -6.48
C LEU A 298 7.32 11.19 -6.80
N GLY A 299 6.86 12.14 -5.97
CA GLY A 299 7.26 13.54 -6.05
C GLY A 299 8.76 13.74 -5.82
N LEU A 300 9.33 13.12 -4.79
CA LEU A 300 10.78 13.20 -4.50
C LEU A 300 11.64 12.50 -5.56
N LEU A 301 11.17 11.40 -6.16
CA LEU A 301 11.83 10.76 -7.30
C LEU A 301 11.91 11.74 -8.47
N MET A 302 10.82 12.44 -8.76
CA MET A 302 10.82 13.46 -9.80
C MET A 302 11.72 14.65 -9.46
N VAL A 303 11.74 15.13 -8.21
CA VAL A 303 12.69 16.17 -7.77
C VAL A 303 14.13 15.71 -8.00
N SER A 304 14.46 14.45 -7.71
CA SER A 304 15.79 13.91 -7.98
C SER A 304 16.16 13.92 -9.47
N HIS A 305 15.19 13.60 -10.35
CA HIS A 305 15.36 13.68 -11.80
C HIS A 305 15.61 15.12 -12.26
N ILE A 306 14.91 16.10 -11.69
CA ILE A 306 15.08 17.52 -11.99
C ILE A 306 16.46 18.02 -11.55
N ILE A 307 16.92 17.67 -10.34
CA ILE A 307 18.25 18.05 -9.84
C ILE A 307 19.35 17.52 -10.77
N ILE A 308 19.24 16.28 -11.22
CA ILE A 308 20.18 15.70 -12.19
C ILE A 308 20.14 16.44 -13.53
N GLY A 309 18.94 16.75 -14.05
CA GLY A 309 18.78 17.50 -15.30
C GLY A 309 19.33 18.94 -15.22
N LEU A 310 19.22 19.60 -14.07
CA LEU A 310 19.81 20.93 -13.83
C LEU A 310 21.33 20.90 -13.68
N ALA A 311 21.86 19.85 -13.06
CA ALA A 311 23.30 19.70 -12.81
C ALA A 311 24.07 19.21 -14.06
N GLY A 312 23.41 18.50 -14.98
CA GLY A 312 23.98 18.07 -16.25
C GLY A 312 24.02 19.21 -17.29
N LYS A 313 24.92 19.12 -18.28
CA LYS A 313 24.93 19.98 -19.47
C LYS A 313 23.81 19.65 -20.48
N GLU A 314 22.90 18.75 -20.14
CA GLU A 314 21.73 18.43 -20.96
C GLU A 314 20.69 19.54 -20.78
N SER A 315 20.18 20.12 -21.87
CA SER A 315 19.05 21.03 -21.76
C SER A 315 17.85 20.25 -21.21
N ILE A 316 17.21 20.78 -20.16
CA ILE A 316 15.95 20.22 -19.66
C ILE A 316 14.96 20.21 -20.82
N GLY A 317 14.68 19.02 -21.35
CA GLY A 317 13.72 18.85 -22.43
C GLY A 317 12.36 19.42 -22.04
N ASP A 318 11.63 19.97 -23.00
CA ASP A 318 10.34 20.64 -22.80
C ASP A 318 9.29 19.74 -22.09
N GLY A 319 9.48 18.42 -22.13
CA GLY A 319 8.69 17.39 -21.45
C GLY A 319 8.93 17.29 -19.97
N ALA A 320 10.21 17.26 -19.57
CA ALA A 320 10.60 17.30 -18.16
C ALA A 320 10.11 18.60 -17.53
N ARG A 321 10.13 19.72 -18.27
CA ARG A 321 9.56 21.00 -17.84
C ARG A 321 8.05 20.94 -17.63
N LYS A 322 7.30 20.28 -18.53
CA LYS A 322 5.84 20.09 -18.39
C LYS A 322 5.48 19.16 -17.23
N ILE A 323 6.22 18.07 -17.04
CA ILE A 323 6.09 17.17 -15.88
C ILE A 323 6.37 17.94 -14.59
N LEU A 324 7.41 18.77 -14.57
CA LEU A 324 7.76 19.63 -13.45
C LEU A 324 6.64 20.62 -13.11
N ILE A 325 6.10 21.33 -14.10
CA ILE A 325 5.00 22.29 -13.89
C ILE A 325 3.74 21.56 -13.38
N ALA A 326 3.31 20.50 -14.06
CA ALA A 326 2.12 19.76 -13.69
C ALA A 326 2.23 19.19 -12.27
N SER A 327 3.39 18.66 -11.91
CA SER A 327 3.61 18.08 -10.59
C SER A 327 3.83 19.12 -9.51
N SER A 328 4.38 20.29 -9.84
CA SER A 328 4.42 21.44 -8.91
C SER A 328 3.02 21.94 -8.60
N ILE A 329 2.13 21.96 -9.59
CA ILE A 329 0.70 22.28 -9.39
C ILE A 329 0.04 21.21 -8.51
N LEU A 330 0.28 19.92 -8.78
CA LEU A 330 -0.27 18.82 -7.96
C LEU A 330 0.24 18.88 -6.52
N LEU A 331 1.54 19.12 -6.32
CA LEU A 331 2.14 19.32 -4.99
C LEU A 331 1.57 20.53 -4.29
N LEU A 332 1.34 21.63 -5.00
CA LEU A 332 0.70 22.83 -4.44
C LEU A 332 -0.75 22.54 -4.02
N ILE A 333 -1.52 21.81 -4.84
CA ILE A 333 -2.89 21.39 -4.50
C ILE A 333 -2.88 20.49 -3.27
N ALA A 334 -2.01 19.46 -3.25
CA ALA A 334 -1.88 18.54 -2.12
C ALA A 334 -1.46 19.28 -0.84
N ALA A 335 -0.47 20.17 -0.94
CA ALA A 335 -0.05 21.02 0.17
C ALA A 335 -1.17 21.95 0.64
N THR A 336 -1.96 22.53 -0.27
CA THR A 336 -3.10 23.41 0.05
C THR A 336 -4.21 22.63 0.76
N ILE A 337 -4.55 21.43 0.31
CA ILE A 337 -5.52 20.55 0.98
C ILE A 337 -4.99 20.18 2.37
N ALA A 338 -3.73 19.75 2.46
CA ALA A 338 -3.08 19.45 3.73
C ALA A 338 -3.13 20.66 4.67
N LEU A 339 -2.80 21.86 4.20
CA LEU A 339 -2.77 23.11 4.96
C LEU A 339 -4.13 23.62 5.43
N LEU A 340 -5.14 23.58 4.55
CA LEU A 340 -6.43 24.24 4.80
C LEU A 340 -7.48 23.29 5.38
N LYS A 341 -7.41 22.00 5.03
CA LYS A 341 -8.38 21.00 5.49
C LYS A 341 -7.83 20.16 6.63
N ILE A 342 -6.60 19.69 6.54
CA ILE A 342 -6.10 18.65 7.47
C ILE A 342 -5.29 19.25 8.63
N ALA A 343 -4.41 20.20 8.36
CA ALA A 343 -3.46 20.76 9.32
C ALA A 343 -4.14 21.46 10.52
N PRO A 344 -5.20 22.29 10.36
CA PRO A 344 -5.87 22.93 11.50
C PRO A 344 -6.44 21.92 12.51
N ARG A 345 -6.62 20.66 12.10
CA ARG A 345 -7.20 19.56 12.89
C ARG A 345 -6.18 18.81 13.77
N MET A 346 -4.88 19.01 13.51
CA MET A 346 -3.79 18.28 14.18
C MET A 346 -3.17 19.06 15.36
N LEU A 347 -3.76 20.20 15.73
CA LEU A 347 -3.28 21.06 16.83
C LEU A 347 -3.61 20.52 18.24
N ASP A 348 -4.57 19.59 18.35
CA ASP A 348 -5.12 19.16 19.64
C ASP A 348 -4.48 17.86 20.18
N VAL A 349 -3.59 17.21 19.41
CA VAL A 349 -2.92 15.94 19.81
C VAL A 349 -1.43 16.03 19.52
N ALA A 350 -0.60 15.88 20.57
CA ALA A 350 0.85 15.79 20.42
C ALA A 350 1.22 14.46 19.74
N VAL A 351 1.79 14.52 18.53
CA VAL A 351 2.15 13.34 17.75
C VAL A 351 3.62 12.99 17.96
N PHE A 352 3.86 11.92 18.73
CA PHE A 352 5.15 11.24 18.77
C PHE A 352 5.21 10.20 17.65
N ALA A 353 6.34 10.12 16.92
CA ALA A 353 6.59 9.00 16.02
C ALA A 353 6.72 7.72 16.85
N GLU A 354 5.84 6.75 16.60
CA GLU A 354 5.72 5.48 17.33
C GLU A 354 7.07 4.74 17.47
N TYR A 355 7.98 4.90 16.50
CA TYR A 355 9.29 4.24 16.45
C TYR A 355 10.50 5.19 16.58
N GLY A 356 10.27 6.46 16.94
CA GLY A 356 11.32 7.49 16.98
C GLY A 356 11.78 7.92 15.58
N TRP A 357 13.04 8.40 15.47
CA TRP A 357 13.55 8.96 14.21
C TRP A 357 13.66 7.92 13.09
N GLN A 358 12.81 8.07 12.08
CA GLN A 358 12.69 7.13 10.96
C GLN A 358 13.96 6.99 10.09
N GLY A 359 14.85 7.98 10.08
CA GLY A 359 16.14 7.90 9.39
C GLY A 359 17.25 7.22 10.21
N GLY A 360 16.96 6.85 11.46
CA GLY A 360 17.91 6.30 12.43
C GLY A 360 17.72 4.80 12.66
N ARG A 361 17.48 4.40 13.92
CA ARG A 361 17.41 2.99 14.33
C ARG A 361 16.36 2.17 13.56
N PRO A 362 15.12 2.66 13.32
CA PRO A 362 14.14 1.93 12.52
C PRO A 362 14.63 1.61 11.10
N LEU A 363 15.29 2.55 10.42
CA LEU A 363 15.86 2.32 9.08
C LEU A 363 16.89 1.19 9.10
N LEU A 364 17.76 1.18 10.11
CA LEU A 364 18.76 0.12 10.29
C LEU A 364 18.12 -1.23 10.60
N PHE A 365 17.03 -1.25 11.37
CA PHE A 365 16.34 -2.50 11.71
C PHE A 365 15.67 -3.12 10.49
N TYR A 366 14.86 -2.35 9.75
CA TYR A 366 14.07 -2.88 8.65
C TYR A 366 14.83 -2.98 7.33
N ASN A 367 15.85 -2.14 7.11
CA ASN A 367 16.56 -2.05 5.84
C ASN A 367 18.09 -2.10 6.00
N GLY A 368 18.66 -2.44 7.17
CA GLY A 368 20.10 -2.30 7.43
C GLY A 368 21.01 -3.04 6.44
N ILE A 369 20.73 -4.31 6.15
CA ILE A 369 21.51 -5.08 5.17
C ILE A 369 21.37 -4.45 3.78
N LEU A 370 20.14 -4.19 3.35
CA LEU A 370 19.86 -3.53 2.07
C LEU A 370 20.51 -2.14 1.97
N LEU A 371 20.57 -1.37 3.05
CA LEU A 371 21.21 -0.06 3.14
C LEU A 371 22.72 -0.16 2.97
N ILE A 372 23.38 -1.13 3.61
CA ILE A 372 24.82 -1.36 3.45
C ILE A 372 25.14 -1.64 1.96
N PHE A 373 24.39 -2.54 1.34
CA PHE A 373 24.54 -2.82 -0.09
C PHE A 373 24.23 -1.57 -0.94
N GLY A 374 23.20 -0.80 -0.58
CA GLY A 374 22.81 0.43 -1.25
C GLY A 374 23.88 1.52 -1.19
N LEU A 375 24.55 1.72 -0.06
CA LEU A 375 25.65 2.67 0.09
C LEU A 375 26.86 2.28 -0.77
N VAL A 376 27.19 0.99 -0.81
CA VAL A 376 28.26 0.48 -1.67
C VAL A 376 27.88 0.63 -3.14
N ALA A 377 26.64 0.30 -3.52
CA ALA A 377 26.12 0.48 -4.87
C ALA A 377 26.15 1.95 -5.30
N ALA A 378 25.71 2.87 -4.43
CA ALA A 378 25.78 4.32 -4.66
C ALA A 378 27.22 4.76 -4.97
N TYR A 379 28.19 4.31 -4.18
CA TYR A 379 29.59 4.64 -4.40
C TYR A 379 30.17 4.03 -5.69
N ARG A 380 29.88 2.77 -5.96
CA ARG A 380 30.39 2.03 -7.13
C ARG A 380 29.80 2.55 -8.44
N LEU A 381 28.54 2.96 -8.43
CA LEU A 381 27.81 3.47 -9.59
C LEU A 381 27.72 5.00 -9.64
N ARG A 382 28.48 5.73 -8.81
CA ARG A 382 28.39 7.21 -8.69
C ARG A 382 28.58 7.99 -10.00
N ASN A 383 29.19 7.39 -11.02
CA ASN A 383 29.41 8.01 -12.32
C ASN A 383 28.21 7.80 -13.28
N CYS A 384 27.25 6.96 -12.89
CA CYS A 384 26.07 6.64 -13.67
C CYS A 384 24.91 7.59 -13.32
N ILE A 385 24.22 8.10 -14.35
CA ILE A 385 23.13 9.08 -14.20
C ILE A 385 21.98 8.49 -13.38
N GLU A 386 21.56 7.27 -13.70
CA GLU A 386 20.46 6.57 -13.02
C GLU A 386 20.77 6.33 -11.54
N ALA A 387 21.99 5.87 -11.23
CA ALA A 387 22.40 5.62 -9.86
C ALA A 387 22.52 6.91 -9.03
N ARG A 388 23.00 8.01 -9.64
CA ARG A 388 23.02 9.32 -8.98
C ARG A 388 21.60 9.83 -8.69
N MET A 389 20.69 9.69 -9.64
CA MET A 389 19.28 10.04 -9.43
C MET A 389 18.68 9.28 -8.25
N LEU A 390 18.87 7.96 -8.19
CA LEU A 390 18.42 7.13 -7.07
C LEU A 390 19.09 7.51 -5.74
N THR A 391 20.39 7.83 -5.76
CA THR A 391 21.12 8.27 -4.57
C THR A 391 20.58 9.61 -4.04
N ILE A 392 20.28 10.56 -4.92
CA ILE A 392 19.63 11.83 -4.56
C ILE A 392 18.23 11.56 -4.00
N TRP A 393 17.45 10.69 -4.63
CA TRP A 393 16.12 10.33 -4.16
C TRP A 393 16.15 9.75 -2.73
N ILE A 394 17.02 8.77 -2.48
CA ILE A 394 17.25 8.19 -1.14
C ILE A 394 17.67 9.27 -0.15
N SER A 395 18.57 10.18 -0.55
CA SER A 395 19.04 11.28 0.31
C SER A 395 17.91 12.25 0.65
N LEU A 396 17.04 12.59 -0.30
CA LEU A 396 15.87 13.44 -0.08
C LEU A 396 14.86 12.77 0.88
N LEU A 397 14.62 11.46 0.72
CA LEU A 397 13.78 10.69 1.64
C LEU A 397 14.38 10.70 3.05
N TRP A 398 15.70 10.50 3.17
CA TRP A 398 16.39 10.53 4.45
C TRP A 398 16.32 11.91 5.12
N LEU A 399 16.57 12.99 4.36
CA LEU A 399 16.43 14.36 4.85
C LEU A 399 15.01 14.65 5.36
N LEU A 400 13.99 14.16 4.66
CA LEU A 400 12.60 14.34 5.05
C LEU A 400 12.28 13.70 6.41
N THR A 401 12.97 12.62 6.79
CA THR A 401 12.82 12.02 8.13
C THR A 401 13.34 12.87 9.27
N GLY A 402 14.16 13.90 8.98
CA GLY A 402 14.70 14.82 9.98
C GLY A 402 13.63 15.61 10.74
N ILE A 403 12.39 15.63 10.24
CA ILE A 403 11.23 16.19 10.94
C ILE A 403 11.03 15.58 12.34
N HIS A 404 11.39 14.31 12.53
CA HIS A 404 11.25 13.60 13.81
C HIS A 404 12.35 13.94 14.83
N LEU A 405 13.39 14.70 14.44
CA LEU A 405 14.48 15.10 15.33
C LEU A 405 14.25 16.46 15.99
N ILE A 406 13.22 17.20 15.56
CA ILE A 406 13.03 18.59 15.96
C ILE A 406 11.87 18.66 16.97
N GLU A 407 12.23 18.88 18.23
CA GLU A 407 11.29 19.09 19.32
C GLU A 407 10.56 20.45 19.16
N GLY A 408 9.24 20.49 19.40
CA GLY A 408 8.42 21.71 19.26
C GLY A 408 7.71 21.91 17.92
N PHE A 409 7.89 20.98 16.97
CA PHE A 409 7.17 20.99 15.67
C PHE A 409 5.73 20.49 15.74
N ASP A 410 5.36 19.83 16.84
CA ASP A 410 3.98 19.54 17.24
C ASP A 410 3.09 20.80 17.27
N LYS A 411 3.69 21.97 17.54
CA LYS A 411 3.00 23.27 17.54
C LYS A 411 2.77 23.86 16.16
N VAL A 412 3.39 23.29 15.11
CA VAL A 412 3.18 23.73 13.71
C VAL A 412 2.34 22.67 13.00
N PRO A 413 1.05 22.94 12.72
CA PRO A 413 0.12 21.89 12.30
C PRO A 413 0.49 21.17 11.00
N ILE A 414 1.16 21.86 10.07
CA ILE A 414 1.66 21.26 8.83
C ILE A 414 2.78 20.26 9.12
N LEU A 415 3.66 20.60 10.06
CA LEU A 415 4.80 19.75 10.42
C LEU A 415 4.33 18.57 11.28
N SER A 416 3.32 18.78 12.13
CA SER A 416 2.62 17.69 12.83
C SER A 416 1.97 16.71 11.84
N LEU A 417 1.21 17.21 10.85
CA LEU A 417 0.61 16.39 9.81
C LEU A 417 1.65 15.66 8.94
N LEU A 418 2.75 16.33 8.61
CA LEU A 418 3.85 15.72 7.87
C LEU A 418 4.53 14.64 8.72
N SER A 419 4.79 14.89 10.01
CA SER A 419 5.31 13.88 10.95
C SER A 419 4.37 12.67 11.03
N TYR A 420 3.06 12.89 11.19
CA TYR A 420 2.05 11.84 11.20
C TYR A 420 2.02 11.05 9.89
N THR A 421 2.10 11.72 8.74
CA THR A 421 2.14 11.02 7.44
C THR A 421 3.40 10.16 7.28
N LEU A 422 4.46 10.48 8.01
CA LEU A 422 5.78 9.87 7.89
C LEU A 422 6.15 8.97 9.08
N TYR A 423 5.21 8.66 9.97
CA TYR A 423 5.48 8.00 11.24
C TYR A 423 6.11 6.60 11.14
N SER A 424 5.83 5.85 10.06
CA SER A 424 6.40 4.52 9.79
C SER A 424 7.33 4.48 8.57
N MET A 425 7.81 5.64 8.11
CA MET A 425 8.47 5.78 6.81
C MET A 425 9.72 4.90 6.65
N SER A 426 10.42 4.60 7.75
CA SER A 426 11.60 3.74 7.76
C SER A 426 11.33 2.33 7.22
N ILE A 427 10.09 1.86 7.35
CA ILE A 427 9.66 0.51 6.97
C ILE A 427 9.41 0.45 5.46
N HIS A 428 8.86 1.49 4.84
CA HIS A 428 8.40 1.42 3.44
C HIS A 428 9.05 2.41 2.46
N ALA A 429 9.53 3.59 2.89
CA ALA A 429 10.08 4.58 1.95
C ALA A 429 11.41 4.19 1.33
N PHE A 430 12.29 3.57 2.11
CA PHE A 430 13.67 3.32 1.68
C PHE A 430 13.82 2.01 0.92
N HIS A 431 12.90 1.07 1.12
CA HIS A 431 13.02 -0.30 0.64
C HIS A 431 13.11 -0.36 -0.89
N ILE A 432 12.13 0.18 -1.61
CA ILE A 432 12.10 0.16 -3.08
C ILE A 432 13.27 0.99 -3.68
N PRO A 433 13.53 2.24 -3.25
CA PRO A 433 14.69 3.00 -3.74
C PRO A 433 16.03 2.26 -3.58
N LEU A 434 16.30 1.69 -2.41
CA LEU A 434 17.50 0.91 -2.17
C LEU A 434 17.52 -0.38 -3.00
N THR A 435 16.38 -1.06 -3.12
CA THR A 435 16.21 -2.27 -3.94
C THR A 435 16.61 -1.99 -5.39
N VAL A 436 16.07 -0.92 -5.98
CA VAL A 436 16.36 -0.50 -7.36
C VAL A 436 17.84 -0.20 -7.53
N LEU A 437 18.45 0.55 -6.60
CA LEU A 437 19.88 0.88 -6.67
C LEU A 437 20.78 -0.35 -6.56
N VAL A 438 20.48 -1.26 -5.63
CA VAL A 438 21.22 -2.51 -5.44
C VAL A 438 21.04 -3.44 -6.63
N ALA A 439 19.83 -3.52 -7.21
CA ALA A 439 19.56 -4.32 -8.40
C ALA A 439 20.43 -3.91 -9.58
N LEU A 440 20.57 -2.60 -9.83
CA LEU A 440 21.44 -2.07 -10.88
C LEU A 440 22.91 -2.47 -10.69
N TRP A 441 23.36 -2.60 -9.43
CA TRP A 441 24.73 -3.01 -9.12
C TRP A 441 24.93 -4.53 -9.16
N LEU A 442 23.91 -5.30 -8.78
CA LEU A 442 23.93 -6.77 -8.86
C LEU A 442 23.86 -7.26 -10.30
N SER A 443 23.20 -6.51 -11.18
CA SER A 443 22.98 -6.96 -12.55
C SER A 443 24.21 -6.78 -13.43
N PRO A 444 24.66 -7.85 -14.11
CA PRO A 444 25.73 -7.80 -15.08
C PRO A 444 25.26 -7.35 -16.47
N THR A 445 23.95 -7.18 -16.66
CA THR A 445 23.30 -6.92 -17.95
C THR A 445 22.73 -5.52 -18.03
N THR A 446 23.28 -4.55 -17.31
CA THR A 446 22.79 -3.17 -17.32
C THR A 446 23.40 -2.33 -18.45
N ASN A 447 22.68 -1.29 -18.89
CA ASN A 447 23.18 -0.29 -19.86
C ASN A 447 23.12 1.14 -19.31
N LEU A 448 23.71 1.41 -18.15
CA LEU A 448 23.62 2.71 -17.48
C LEU A 448 24.34 3.84 -18.24
N ARG A 449 23.78 5.06 -18.18
CA ARG A 449 24.38 6.24 -18.80
C ARG A 449 25.50 6.77 -17.92
N ILE A 450 26.67 7.06 -18.51
CA ILE A 450 27.81 7.70 -17.83
C ILE A 450 27.99 9.08 -18.45
N GLU A 451 28.16 10.09 -17.61
CA GLU A 451 28.34 11.49 -18.02
C GLU A 451 29.58 11.64 -18.93
N GLY A 452 29.39 12.21 -20.13
CA GLY A 452 30.48 12.53 -21.07
C GLY A 452 30.94 11.42 -22.04
N GLY A 453 30.30 10.24 -22.09
CA GLY A 453 30.74 9.12 -22.96
C GLY A 453 29.81 8.83 -24.16
N GLY A 454 30.36 8.71 -25.37
CA GLY A 454 29.67 8.40 -26.64
C GLY A 454 29.28 6.92 -26.85
N ASN A 455 28.71 6.61 -28.04
CA ASN A 455 28.06 5.33 -28.42
C ASN A 455 28.78 4.09 -27.85
N ARG A 456 28.02 3.20 -27.20
CA ARG A 456 28.55 2.09 -26.39
C ARG A 456 28.12 0.74 -26.96
N VAL A 457 29.05 -0.21 -26.96
CA VAL A 457 28.79 -1.60 -27.35
C VAL A 457 28.20 -2.33 -26.13
N LEU A 458 27.01 -2.91 -26.30
CA LEU A 458 26.34 -3.71 -25.27
C LEU A 458 27.14 -4.99 -25.01
N THR A 459 27.71 -5.10 -23.81
CA THR A 459 28.52 -6.26 -23.39
C THR A 459 28.22 -6.62 -21.93
N TYR A 460 28.43 -7.90 -21.59
CA TYR A 460 28.25 -8.38 -20.23
C TYR A 460 29.27 -7.74 -19.28
N GLY A 461 28.80 -7.25 -18.13
CA GLY A 461 29.66 -6.64 -17.13
C GLY A 461 30.18 -5.26 -17.50
N TRP A 462 29.46 -4.55 -18.39
CA TRP A 462 29.82 -3.21 -18.85
C TRP A 462 29.89 -2.18 -17.71
N ASN A 463 28.84 -2.12 -16.88
CA ASN A 463 28.83 -1.26 -15.70
C ASN A 463 29.50 -1.97 -14.52
N PRO A 464 30.04 -1.24 -13.52
CA PRO A 464 30.55 -1.86 -12.30
C PRO A 464 29.52 -2.82 -11.70
N TYR A 465 29.89 -4.10 -11.61
CA TYR A 465 29.02 -5.17 -11.13
C TYR A 465 29.77 -6.07 -10.16
N LEU A 466 29.04 -6.85 -9.36
CA LEU A 466 29.62 -7.83 -8.46
C LEU A 466 30.13 -9.07 -9.21
N ASN A 467 31.26 -9.62 -8.74
CA ASN A 467 31.80 -10.85 -9.29
C ASN A 467 30.75 -11.98 -9.23
N HIS A 468 30.60 -12.75 -10.31
CA HIS A 468 29.61 -13.82 -10.42
C HIS A 468 29.60 -14.79 -9.23
N LYS A 469 30.77 -15.15 -8.68
CA LYS A 469 30.86 -16.04 -7.50
C LYS A 469 30.24 -15.41 -6.26
N VAL A 470 30.44 -14.10 -6.08
CA VAL A 470 29.88 -13.35 -4.96
C VAL A 470 28.37 -13.22 -5.16
N VAL A 471 27.90 -12.89 -6.37
CA VAL A 471 26.46 -12.83 -6.67
C VAL A 471 25.78 -14.17 -6.42
N SER A 472 26.35 -15.29 -6.88
CA SER A 472 25.82 -16.63 -6.61
C SER A 472 25.76 -16.94 -5.11
N THR A 473 26.79 -16.57 -4.35
CA THR A 473 26.81 -16.76 -2.89
C THR A 473 25.73 -15.93 -2.21
N ILE A 474 25.55 -14.67 -2.62
CA ILE A 474 24.49 -13.79 -2.13
C ILE A 474 23.11 -14.38 -2.44
N ILE A 475 22.88 -14.87 -3.66
CA ILE A 475 21.60 -15.48 -4.05
C ILE A 475 21.30 -16.72 -3.17
N ILE A 476 22.29 -17.58 -2.92
CA ILE A 476 22.11 -18.74 -2.04
C ILE A 476 21.75 -18.29 -0.61
N ALA A 477 22.46 -17.30 -0.07
CA ALA A 477 22.14 -16.75 1.25
C ALA A 477 20.73 -16.14 1.30
N ILE A 478 20.31 -15.43 0.24
CA ILE A 478 18.96 -14.90 0.09
C ILE A 478 17.92 -16.03 0.08
N MET A 479 18.15 -17.11 -0.66
CA MET A 479 17.23 -18.26 -0.68
C MET A 479 17.09 -18.89 0.70
N LEU A 480 18.20 -19.07 1.42
CA LEU A 480 18.17 -19.61 2.80
C LEU A 480 17.42 -18.67 3.77
N ALA A 481 17.68 -17.38 3.69
CA ALA A 481 16.99 -16.37 4.52
C ALA A 481 15.48 -16.34 4.21
N PHE A 482 15.13 -16.37 2.92
CA PHE A 482 13.74 -16.43 2.46
C PHE A 482 13.02 -17.69 2.96
N SER A 483 13.62 -18.87 2.79
CA SER A 483 13.04 -20.13 3.29
C SER A 483 12.90 -20.14 4.82
N SER A 484 13.87 -19.58 5.54
CA SER A 484 13.81 -19.45 7.00
C SER A 484 12.68 -18.50 7.42
N GLY A 485 12.51 -17.38 6.73
CA GLY A 485 11.42 -16.43 6.95
C GLY A 485 10.05 -17.06 6.72
N LEU A 486 9.88 -17.83 5.64
CA LEU A 486 8.63 -18.57 5.40
C LEU A 486 8.34 -19.60 6.49
N MET A 487 9.35 -20.33 6.97
CA MET A 487 9.16 -21.29 8.07
C MET A 487 8.72 -20.59 9.36
N ILE A 488 9.34 -19.46 9.70
CA ILE A 488 8.93 -18.65 10.86
C ILE A 488 7.50 -18.15 10.69
N MET A 489 7.10 -17.72 9.49
CA MET A 489 5.72 -17.29 9.23
C MET A 489 4.70 -18.41 9.40
N ILE A 490 5.04 -19.62 8.94
CA ILE A 490 4.18 -20.81 9.14
C ILE A 490 4.05 -21.11 10.63
N GLU A 491 5.16 -21.08 11.38
CA GLU A 491 5.12 -21.27 12.84
C GLU A 491 4.25 -20.20 13.51
N MET A 492 4.50 -18.91 13.23
CA MET A 492 3.75 -17.80 13.81
C MET A 492 2.24 -17.88 13.54
N SER A 493 1.84 -18.39 12.36
CA SER A 493 0.43 -18.57 12.00
C SER A 493 -0.35 -19.52 12.91
N GLN A 494 0.35 -20.33 13.73
CA GLN A 494 -0.25 -21.25 14.69
C GLN A 494 -0.45 -20.64 16.10
N HIS A 495 0.00 -19.40 16.32
CA HIS A 495 -0.03 -18.72 17.63
C HIS A 495 -1.09 -17.61 17.66
N ASP A 496 -2.27 -17.96 18.18
CA ASP A 496 -3.43 -17.07 18.23
C ASP A 496 -3.27 -15.89 19.19
N GLU A 497 -2.40 -16.04 20.19
CA GLU A 497 -2.05 -14.99 21.13
C GLU A 497 -1.34 -13.80 20.48
N LEU A 498 -0.75 -13.99 19.29
CA LEU A 498 -0.08 -12.92 18.54
C LEU A 498 -1.08 -12.02 17.79
N ARG A 499 -2.32 -12.47 17.60
CA ARG A 499 -3.36 -11.69 16.91
C ARG A 499 -3.93 -10.64 17.86
N PRO A 500 -4.43 -9.49 17.37
CA PRO A 500 -5.03 -8.45 18.23
C PRO A 500 -6.40 -8.85 18.78
N ILE A 501 -7.06 -9.82 18.15
CA ILE A 501 -8.34 -10.41 18.56
C ILE A 501 -8.25 -11.93 18.61
N SER A 502 -9.15 -12.56 19.38
CA SER A 502 -9.24 -14.03 19.49
C SER A 502 -10.33 -14.61 18.59
N ASP A 503 -10.29 -15.92 18.33
CA ASP A 503 -11.33 -16.59 17.53
C ASP A 503 -12.69 -16.57 18.22
N SER A 504 -12.72 -16.60 19.55
CA SER A 504 -13.97 -16.45 20.32
C SER A 504 -14.61 -15.08 20.12
N ASP A 505 -13.82 -14.01 19.96
CA ASP A 505 -14.35 -12.67 19.65
C ASP A 505 -15.02 -12.65 18.26
N ILE A 506 -14.43 -13.36 17.28
CA ILE A 506 -14.96 -13.47 15.91
C ILE A 506 -16.25 -14.29 15.89
N GLU A 507 -16.29 -15.40 16.63
CA GLU A 507 -17.46 -16.26 16.71
C GLU A 507 -18.61 -15.52 17.40
N LEU A 508 -18.35 -14.89 18.54
CA LEU A 508 -19.35 -14.15 19.31
C LEU A 508 -19.94 -12.96 18.54
N ARG A 509 -19.16 -12.32 17.65
CA ARG A 509 -19.67 -11.27 16.76
C ARG A 509 -20.84 -11.76 15.91
N LYS A 510 -20.87 -13.03 15.50
CA LYS A 510 -21.97 -13.56 14.65
C LYS A 510 -23.30 -13.55 15.39
N SER A 511 -23.28 -13.74 16.70
CA SER A 511 -24.45 -13.72 17.58
C SER A 511 -25.14 -12.35 17.64
N LEU A 512 -24.47 -11.28 17.21
CA LEU A 512 -25.10 -9.96 17.06
C LEU A 512 -26.26 -9.96 16.05
N THR A 513 -26.27 -10.92 15.12
CA THR A 513 -27.35 -11.05 14.12
C THR A 513 -28.69 -11.40 14.74
N ASP A 514 -28.68 -12.09 15.88
CA ASP A 514 -29.89 -12.58 16.56
C ASP A 514 -30.44 -11.57 17.59
N LEU A 515 -29.77 -10.42 17.75
CA LEU A 515 -30.21 -9.39 18.68
C LEU A 515 -31.43 -8.63 18.16
N PRO A 516 -32.27 -8.07 19.06
CA PRO A 516 -33.43 -7.28 18.65
C PRO A 516 -33.06 -6.04 17.82
N GLU A 517 -33.93 -5.66 16.90
CA GLU A 517 -33.80 -4.43 16.10
C GLU A 517 -33.67 -3.19 17.00
N GLY A 518 -32.73 -2.31 16.67
CA GLY A 518 -32.46 -1.10 17.44
C GLY A 518 -31.58 -1.32 18.68
N SER A 519 -30.99 -2.51 18.84
CA SER A 519 -30.08 -2.77 19.95
C SER A 519 -28.83 -1.89 19.88
N ILE A 520 -28.51 -1.25 21.01
CA ILE A 520 -27.27 -0.52 21.22
C ILE A 520 -26.35 -1.41 22.06
N VAL A 521 -25.25 -1.82 21.45
CA VAL A 521 -24.28 -2.76 22.02
C VAL A 521 -23.05 -2.00 22.48
N TYR A 522 -22.76 -2.10 23.77
CA TYR A 522 -21.51 -1.62 24.33
C TYR A 522 -20.34 -2.49 23.86
N SER A 523 -19.24 -1.89 23.41
CA SER A 523 -17.97 -2.58 23.24
C SER A 523 -16.81 -1.67 23.66
N GLU A 524 -15.68 -2.25 24.04
CA GLU A 524 -14.53 -1.47 24.49
C GLU A 524 -13.91 -0.67 23.35
N ASN A 525 -13.47 0.56 23.61
CA ASN A 525 -12.81 1.41 22.62
C ASN A 525 -11.33 1.04 22.45
N THR A 526 -11.09 -0.20 22.04
CA THR A 526 -9.79 -0.86 21.93
C THR A 526 -9.83 -1.87 20.77
N HIS A 527 -8.68 -2.37 20.31
CA HIS A 527 -8.58 -3.24 19.14
C HIS A 527 -9.53 -4.46 19.19
N TRP A 528 -9.68 -5.13 20.33
CA TRP A 528 -10.58 -6.28 20.48
C TRP A 528 -12.07 -5.93 20.63
N GLY A 529 -12.40 -4.66 20.90
CA GLY A 529 -13.78 -4.21 20.99
C GLY A 529 -14.33 -3.60 19.70
N HIS A 530 -13.47 -3.33 18.71
CA HIS A 530 -13.89 -2.82 17.40
C HIS A 530 -14.38 -3.96 16.51
N LEU A 531 -15.66 -3.94 16.18
CA LEU A 531 -16.31 -4.96 15.35
C LEU A 531 -16.61 -4.40 13.96
N TRP A 532 -16.47 -5.24 12.94
CA TRP A 532 -16.79 -4.93 11.54
C TRP A 532 -17.92 -5.84 11.02
N ASP A 533 -18.49 -5.50 9.87
CA ASP A 533 -19.67 -6.18 9.28
C ASP A 533 -20.82 -6.40 10.29
N VAL A 534 -21.02 -5.43 11.17
CA VAL A 534 -22.09 -5.47 12.18
C VAL A 534 -23.44 -5.31 11.49
N PRO A 535 -24.48 -6.09 11.84
CA PRO A 535 -25.78 -5.99 11.21
C PRO A 535 -26.34 -4.56 11.28
N SER A 536 -26.98 -4.10 10.20
CA SER A 536 -27.44 -2.70 10.07
C SER A 536 -28.48 -2.27 11.12
N HIS A 537 -29.12 -3.23 11.80
CA HIS A 537 -30.08 -2.98 12.87
C HIS A 537 -29.42 -2.85 14.26
N ILE A 538 -28.10 -3.02 14.35
CA ILE A 538 -27.30 -2.96 15.57
C ILE A 538 -26.41 -1.72 15.53
N GLN A 539 -26.36 -0.98 16.64
CA GLN A 539 -25.46 0.16 16.80
C GLN A 539 -24.40 -0.16 17.85
N LEU A 540 -23.14 0.15 17.53
CA LEU A 540 -22.03 -0.02 18.47
C LEU A 540 -21.66 1.29 19.13
N THR A 541 -21.34 1.23 20.41
CA THR A 541 -20.82 2.39 21.13
C THR A 541 -19.40 2.77 20.68
N SER A 542 -18.53 1.78 20.39
CA SER A 542 -17.14 2.05 20.00
C SER A 542 -16.94 2.13 18.49
N ILE A 543 -15.90 2.87 18.08
CA ILE A 543 -15.43 2.96 16.70
C ILE A 543 -13.90 3.05 16.67
N PRO A 544 -13.22 2.43 15.69
CA PRO A 544 -11.82 2.70 15.48
C PRO A 544 -11.63 4.14 15.04
N THR A 545 -10.51 4.78 15.38
CA THR A 545 -10.24 6.17 14.97
C THR A 545 -9.21 6.28 13.85
N LEU A 546 -8.27 5.33 13.73
CA LEU A 546 -7.08 5.38 12.83
C LEU A 546 -6.42 6.78 12.73
N GLY A 547 -6.52 7.60 13.78
CA GLY A 547 -6.08 9.00 13.79
C GLY A 547 -6.72 9.93 12.75
N LEU A 548 -7.81 9.52 12.09
CA LEU A 548 -8.39 10.21 10.94
C LEU A 548 -9.94 10.22 10.98
N VAL A 549 -10.55 10.13 12.17
CA VAL A 549 -11.99 10.30 12.36
C VAL A 549 -12.29 11.66 12.97
N GLU A 550 -13.26 12.38 12.42
CA GLU A 550 -13.87 13.55 13.04
C GLU A 550 -15.15 13.11 13.74
N LEU A 551 -15.16 13.16 15.07
CA LEU A 551 -16.33 12.86 15.89
C LEU A 551 -17.02 14.15 16.30
N GLU A 552 -18.29 14.30 15.90
CA GLU A 552 -19.18 15.36 16.38
C GLU A 552 -19.81 14.95 17.72
N SER A 553 -20.19 13.69 17.85
CA SER A 553 -20.68 13.11 19.11
C SER A 553 -20.41 11.61 19.17
N SER A 554 -20.22 11.09 20.39
CA SER A 554 -20.11 9.66 20.67
C SER A 554 -20.56 9.39 22.11
N ILE A 555 -21.38 8.38 22.30
CA ILE A 555 -21.85 7.98 23.65
C ILE A 555 -20.84 7.08 24.38
N GLN A 556 -19.74 6.65 23.74
CA GLN A 556 -18.80 5.65 24.27
C GLN A 556 -18.29 5.96 25.68
N GLY A 557 -17.88 7.21 25.92
CA GLY A 557 -17.34 7.65 27.20
C GLY A 557 -18.38 7.63 28.31
N GLU A 558 -19.58 8.11 28.01
CA GLU A 558 -20.72 8.14 28.95
C GLU A 558 -21.16 6.72 29.31
N VAL A 559 -21.32 5.84 28.33
CA VAL A 559 -21.67 4.43 28.57
C VAL A 559 -20.58 3.71 29.38
N THR A 560 -19.31 3.93 29.06
CA THR A 560 -18.20 3.31 29.81
C THR A 560 -18.21 3.72 31.28
N ASN A 561 -18.48 4.98 31.57
CA ASN A 561 -18.58 5.48 32.95
C ASN A 561 -19.82 4.91 33.65
N ALA A 562 -20.97 4.91 32.98
CA ALA A 562 -22.22 4.40 33.52
C ALA A 562 -22.13 2.90 33.87
N ILE A 563 -21.46 2.08 33.04
CA ILE A 563 -21.19 0.67 33.36
C ILE A 563 -20.29 0.54 34.60
N LYS A 564 -19.23 1.35 34.70
CA LYS A 564 -18.29 1.27 35.84
C LYS A 564 -18.94 1.66 37.17
N SER A 565 -19.93 2.55 37.13
CA SER A 565 -20.64 3.04 38.32
C SER A 565 -21.99 2.38 38.57
N ASP A 566 -22.41 1.39 37.76
CA ASP A 566 -23.77 0.82 37.77
C ASP A 566 -24.87 1.91 37.70
N ASP A 567 -24.67 2.94 36.88
CA ASP A 567 -25.64 4.03 36.67
C ASP A 567 -26.73 3.61 35.68
N ILE A 568 -27.80 3.02 36.22
CA ILE A 568 -28.94 2.47 35.47
C ILE A 568 -29.75 3.53 34.75
N ASP A 569 -29.87 4.73 35.34
CA ASP A 569 -30.62 5.83 34.76
C ASP A 569 -29.91 6.32 33.49
N SER A 570 -28.59 6.53 33.56
CA SER A 570 -27.78 6.89 32.38
C SER A 570 -27.79 5.80 31.31
N LEU A 571 -27.63 4.52 31.67
CA LEU A 571 -27.67 3.41 30.70
C LEU A 571 -29.02 3.31 29.99
N SER A 572 -30.12 3.49 30.74
CA SER A 572 -31.47 3.49 30.19
C SER A 572 -31.74 4.71 29.30
N GLN A 573 -31.25 5.89 29.69
CA GLN A 573 -31.38 7.13 28.91
C GLN A 573 -30.60 7.06 27.60
N LEU A 574 -29.41 6.45 27.61
CA LEU A 574 -28.58 6.21 26.42
C LEU A 574 -29.07 5.01 25.60
N ALA A 575 -30.16 4.36 26.04
CA ALA A 575 -30.80 3.21 25.41
C ALA A 575 -29.84 2.02 25.16
N VAL A 576 -28.84 1.83 26.02
CA VAL A 576 -27.91 0.69 25.93
C VAL A 576 -28.66 -0.58 26.31
N THR A 577 -28.63 -1.59 25.43
CA THR A 577 -29.37 -2.84 25.66
C THR A 577 -28.47 -4.04 25.89
N HIS A 578 -27.27 -4.04 25.31
CA HIS A 578 -26.35 -5.17 25.36
C HIS A 578 -24.91 -4.69 25.52
N ALA A 579 -24.01 -5.61 25.86
CA ALA A 579 -22.58 -5.40 25.83
C ALA A 579 -21.87 -6.63 25.27
N ILE A 580 -20.74 -6.43 24.59
CA ILE A 580 -19.88 -7.51 24.10
C ILE A 580 -18.47 -7.27 24.62
N THR A 581 -17.89 -8.29 25.26
CA THR A 581 -16.56 -8.18 25.89
C THR A 581 -15.65 -9.33 25.50
N SER A 582 -14.36 -9.00 25.37
CA SER A 582 -13.27 -9.96 25.17
C SER A 582 -12.57 -10.24 26.51
N PRO A 583 -12.01 -11.45 26.73
CA PRO A 583 -11.16 -11.74 27.90
C PRO A 583 -9.89 -10.87 27.95
N ARG A 584 -9.54 -10.21 26.84
CA ARG A 584 -8.42 -9.25 26.77
C ARG A 584 -8.78 -7.87 27.31
N GLY A 585 -10.07 -7.59 27.44
CA GLY A 585 -10.62 -6.33 27.92
C GLY A 585 -10.77 -6.28 29.44
N VAL A 586 -11.09 -5.10 29.94
CA VAL A 586 -11.29 -4.86 31.38
C VAL A 586 -12.76 -4.75 31.77
N MET A 587 -13.64 -4.45 30.82
CA MET A 587 -15.04 -4.15 31.12
C MET A 587 -15.82 -5.39 31.54
N GLN A 588 -15.35 -6.56 31.12
CA GLN A 588 -15.88 -7.85 31.56
C GLN A 588 -15.92 -7.98 33.09
N PHE A 589 -14.92 -7.45 33.81
CA PHE A 589 -14.88 -7.53 35.28
C PHE A 589 -15.94 -6.65 35.95
N PHE A 590 -16.26 -5.51 35.34
CA PHE A 590 -17.32 -4.62 35.85
C PHE A 590 -18.70 -5.23 35.59
N LEU A 591 -18.96 -5.68 34.36
CA LEU A 591 -20.22 -6.33 33.99
C LEU A 591 -20.49 -7.57 34.84
N ALA A 592 -19.48 -8.42 35.04
CA ALA A 592 -19.61 -9.64 35.82
C ALA A 592 -19.85 -9.40 37.32
N LYS A 593 -19.44 -8.25 37.88
CA LYS A 593 -19.72 -7.88 39.28
C LYS A 593 -21.08 -7.19 39.43
N SER A 594 -21.61 -6.63 38.36
CA SER A 594 -22.89 -5.92 38.36
C SER A 594 -24.06 -6.90 38.49
N GLN A 595 -25.09 -6.49 39.24
CA GLN A 595 -26.36 -7.25 39.34
C GLN A 595 -27.31 -6.99 38.16
N TYR A 596 -26.93 -6.10 37.23
CA TYR A 596 -27.80 -5.61 36.16
C TYR A 596 -27.46 -6.19 34.78
N TRP A 597 -26.45 -7.05 34.69
CA TRP A 597 -25.99 -7.62 33.43
C TRP A 597 -26.08 -9.14 33.46
N ASN A 598 -26.81 -9.70 32.49
CA ASN A 598 -26.95 -11.14 32.32
C ASN A 598 -26.04 -11.63 31.19
N VAL A 599 -25.38 -12.79 31.36
CA VAL A 599 -24.63 -13.42 30.27
C VAL A 599 -25.62 -14.14 29.36
N MET A 600 -25.74 -13.68 28.11
CA MET A 600 -26.51 -14.36 27.07
C MET A 600 -25.73 -15.51 26.45
N GLU A 601 -24.45 -15.25 26.18
CA GLU A 601 -23.57 -16.19 25.51
C GLU A 601 -22.14 -16.04 26.03
N ASN A 602 -21.42 -17.15 26.08
CA ASN A 602 -20.05 -17.23 26.54
C ASN A 602 -19.29 -18.23 25.67
N ILE A 603 -18.38 -17.74 24.85
CA ILE A 603 -17.51 -18.52 23.98
C ILE A 603 -16.08 -18.27 24.43
N ASP A 604 -15.43 -19.27 25.00
CA ASP A 604 -14.05 -19.20 25.50
C ASP A 604 -13.71 -17.91 26.26
N SER A 605 -14.60 -17.49 27.16
CA SER A 605 -14.52 -16.27 27.98
C SER A 605 -14.79 -14.95 27.27
N SER A 606 -15.00 -14.91 25.96
CA SER A 606 -15.65 -13.79 25.27
C SER A 606 -17.16 -13.87 25.54
N LYS A 607 -17.79 -12.76 25.92
CA LYS A 607 -19.16 -12.76 26.45
C LYS A 607 -20.06 -11.72 25.80
N LEU A 608 -21.27 -12.14 25.47
CA LEU A 608 -22.39 -11.28 25.10
C LEU A 608 -23.29 -11.13 26.32
N TRP A 609 -23.62 -9.88 26.63
CA TRP A 609 -24.35 -9.49 27.82
C TRP A 609 -25.64 -8.79 27.46
N GLN A 610 -26.67 -9.00 28.27
CA GLN A 610 -27.94 -8.28 28.21
C GLN A 610 -28.08 -7.37 29.43
N PHE A 611 -28.50 -6.14 29.19
CA PHE A 611 -28.83 -5.20 30.26
C PHE A 611 -30.24 -5.49 30.81
N ILE A 612 -30.32 -5.70 32.12
CA ILE A 612 -31.55 -5.99 32.87
C ILE A 612 -31.69 -4.95 34.00
N PRO A 613 -32.43 -3.84 33.77
CA PRO A 613 -32.54 -2.75 34.75
C PRO A 613 -33.14 -3.17 36.10
N SER A 614 -33.94 -4.24 36.13
CA SER A 614 -34.54 -4.77 37.37
C SER A 614 -33.53 -5.45 38.31
N GLY A 615 -32.31 -5.71 37.84
CA GLY A 615 -31.24 -6.29 38.64
C GLY A 615 -31.38 -7.79 38.88
N ASN A 616 -30.83 -8.28 40.00
CA ASN A 616 -30.84 -9.68 40.45
C ASN A 616 -30.15 -10.70 39.52
N GLN A 617 -29.24 -10.25 38.66
CA GLN A 617 -28.44 -11.14 37.83
C GLN A 617 -27.30 -11.78 38.63
N SER A 618 -26.80 -12.92 38.15
CA SER A 618 -25.71 -13.65 38.80
C SER A 618 -24.42 -12.85 38.81
N GLN A 619 -23.89 -12.54 39.99
CA GLN A 619 -22.63 -11.83 40.16
C GLN A 619 -21.45 -12.81 40.30
N SER A 620 -20.32 -12.45 39.70
CA SER A 620 -19.05 -13.13 39.87
C SER A 620 -18.11 -12.28 40.71
N ASN A 621 -17.64 -12.84 41.83
CA ASN A 621 -16.62 -12.19 42.65
C ASN A 621 -15.23 -12.61 42.18
N PHE A 622 -14.47 -11.66 41.65
CA PHE A 622 -13.06 -11.84 41.34
C PHE A 622 -12.22 -11.46 42.55
N ILE A 623 -11.45 -12.41 43.07
CA ILE A 623 -10.47 -12.16 44.14
C ILE A 623 -9.33 -11.36 43.51
N ALA A 624 -9.04 -10.18 44.04
CA ALA A 624 -7.81 -9.48 43.71
C ALA A 624 -6.64 -10.32 44.24
N ILE A 625 -5.82 -10.86 43.34
CA ILE A 625 -4.53 -11.41 43.72
C ILE A 625 -3.64 -10.18 43.98
N ASN A 626 -3.48 -9.83 45.26
CA ASN A 626 -2.57 -8.77 45.70
C ASN A 626 -1.11 -9.13 45.45
#